data_AF-A0AAZ3R7T1-F1
#
_entry.id   AF-A0AAZ3R7T1-F1
#
_cell.length_a   1.000
_cell.length_b   1.000
_cell.length_c   1.000
_cell.angle_alpha   90.00
_cell.angle_beta   90.00
_cell.angle_gamma   90.00
#
_symmetry.space_group_name_H-M   'P 1'
#
loop_
_entity.id
_entity.type
_entity.pdbx_description
1 polymer ?
#
loop_
_entity_poly.entity_id
_entity_poly.type
_entity_poly.pdbx_seq_one_letter_code
_entity_poly.pdbx_strand_id
1 'polypeptide(L)'
;MPELYNKTYVSLAVARVSAADVKCENIYRDFSDCVLELGESMDNYQENVTSEMGVEAVCSHWEAFHTCALTALSGCQEVGSMWETLREDSRKIRFQGSLFDLCSPSSAPSLRSPLPLLFLGLLILGGPIWPPI
;
A
#
# COMPACT_ATOMS: atom_id res chain seq x y z
N MET A 1 33.64 -30.56 -16.05
CA MET A 1 32.49 -29.64 -16.17
C MET A 1 31.74 -29.31 -14.86
N PRO A 2 31.86 -30.00 -13.70
CA PRO A 2 31.16 -29.58 -12.46
C PRO A 2 31.85 -28.43 -11.70
N GLU A 3 33.17 -28.29 -11.80
CA GLU A 3 33.96 -27.19 -11.18
C GLU A 3 33.56 -25.79 -11.69
N LEU A 4 33.22 -25.68 -12.98
CA LEU A 4 32.83 -24.42 -13.61
C LEU A 4 31.43 -23.98 -13.18
N TYR A 5 30.53 -24.94 -12.96
CA TYR A 5 29.19 -24.70 -12.46
C TYR A 5 29.23 -24.16 -11.02
N ASN A 6 30.04 -24.78 -10.15
CA ASN A 6 30.16 -24.36 -8.75
C ASN A 6 30.79 -22.96 -8.61
N LYS A 7 31.85 -22.67 -9.39
CA LYS A 7 32.45 -21.32 -9.43
C LYS A 7 31.46 -20.24 -9.87
N THR A 8 30.70 -20.51 -10.94
CA THR A 8 29.71 -19.55 -11.45
C THR A 8 28.60 -19.31 -10.42
N TYR A 9 28.16 -20.37 -9.74
CA TYR A 9 27.14 -20.28 -8.70
C TYR A 9 27.60 -19.44 -7.50
N VAL A 10 28.83 -19.68 -7.02
CA VAL A 10 29.42 -18.93 -5.90
C VAL A 10 29.60 -17.45 -6.27
N SER A 11 30.12 -17.14 -7.46
CA SER A 11 30.26 -15.75 -7.91
C SER A 11 28.92 -15.02 -8.00
N LEU A 12 27.87 -15.70 -8.50
CA LEU A 12 26.53 -15.12 -8.56
C LEU A 12 25.94 -14.89 -7.16
N ALA A 13 26.18 -15.81 -6.22
CA ALA A 13 25.76 -15.65 -4.83
C ALA A 13 26.45 -14.47 -4.14
N VAL A 14 27.78 -14.33 -4.30
CA VAL A 14 28.56 -13.20 -3.74
C VAL A 14 28.12 -11.86 -4.35
N ALA A 15 27.86 -11.82 -5.66
CA ALA A 15 27.34 -10.62 -6.32
C ALA A 15 25.96 -10.22 -5.79
N ARG A 16 25.08 -11.18 -5.50
CA ARG A 16 23.76 -10.90 -4.92
C ARG A 16 23.84 -10.43 -3.47
N VAL A 17 24.72 -11.02 -2.66
CA VAL A 17 24.92 -10.61 -1.26
C VAL A 17 25.48 -9.19 -1.21
N SER A 18 26.50 -8.87 -2.01
CA SER A 18 27.07 -7.52 -2.06
C SER A 18 26.09 -6.46 -2.59
N ALA A 19 25.28 -6.80 -3.61
CA ALA A 19 24.23 -5.89 -4.08
C ALA A 19 23.14 -5.65 -3.03
N ALA A 20 22.80 -6.67 -2.23
CA ALA A 20 21.87 -6.52 -1.11
C ALA A 20 22.48 -5.66 0.01
N ASP A 21 23.75 -5.87 0.36
CA ASP A 21 24.47 -5.12 1.39
C ASP A 21 24.52 -3.61 1.07
N VAL A 22 24.89 -3.26 -0.17
CA VAL A 22 24.91 -1.87 -0.67
C VAL A 22 23.50 -1.25 -0.70
N LYS A 23 22.47 -2.05 -0.99
CA LYS A 23 21.07 -1.59 -0.93
C LYS A 23 20.65 -1.30 0.51
N CYS A 24 21.08 -2.11 1.48
CA CYS A 24 20.73 -1.93 2.89
C CYS A 24 21.50 -0.78 3.56
N GLU A 25 22.70 -0.43 3.07
CA GLU A 25 23.46 0.71 3.59
C GLU A 25 22.73 2.05 3.40
N ASN A 26 21.99 2.19 2.30
CA ASN A 26 21.33 3.44 1.94
C ASN A 26 19.85 3.51 2.33
N ILE A 27 19.34 2.51 3.04
CA ILE A 27 17.90 2.34 3.31
C ILE A 27 17.24 3.56 3.96
N TYR A 28 17.93 4.20 4.91
CA TYR A 28 17.42 5.39 5.59
C TYR A 28 17.44 6.62 4.68
N ARG A 29 18.44 6.74 3.80
CA ARG A 29 18.51 7.82 2.82
C ARG A 29 17.38 7.66 1.81
N ASP A 30 17.27 6.47 1.21
CA ASP A 30 16.29 6.20 0.17
C ASP A 30 14.85 6.31 0.72
N PHE A 31 14.60 5.88 1.97
CA PHE A 31 13.32 6.14 2.64
C PHE A 31 13.07 7.63 2.90
N SER A 32 14.10 8.37 3.32
CA SER A 32 13.97 9.82 3.55
C SER A 32 13.67 10.58 2.26
N ASP A 33 14.27 10.16 1.15
CA ASP A 33 13.98 10.73 -0.18
C ASP A 33 12.49 10.56 -0.53
N CYS A 34 11.88 9.39 -0.24
CA CYS A 34 10.44 9.19 -0.40
C CYS A 34 9.60 10.16 0.47
N VAL A 35 10.03 10.45 1.70
CA VAL A 35 9.34 11.41 2.59
C VAL A 35 9.43 12.83 2.06
N LEU A 36 10.59 13.22 1.53
CA LEU A 36 10.81 14.53 0.92
C LEU A 36 9.97 14.70 -0.35
N GLU A 37 9.94 13.69 -1.22
CA GLU A 37 9.14 13.69 -2.45
C GLU A 37 7.65 13.80 -2.14
N LEU A 38 7.16 13.11 -1.09
CA LEU A 38 5.79 13.27 -0.62
C LEU A 38 5.51 14.73 -0.23
N GLY A 39 6.40 15.33 0.56
CA GLY A 39 6.27 16.73 0.99
C GLY A 39 6.23 17.70 -0.18
N GLU A 40 7.14 17.56 -1.16
CA GLU A 40 7.18 18.40 -2.36
C GLU A 40 5.92 18.23 -3.23
N SER A 41 5.44 16.99 -3.39
CA SER A 41 4.22 16.70 -4.15
C SER A 41 2.96 17.33 -3.54
N MET A 42 2.98 17.58 -2.23
CA MET A 42 1.89 18.20 -1.48
C MET A 42 2.03 19.73 -1.35
N ASP A 43 3.22 20.30 -1.60
CA ASP A 43 3.56 21.72 -1.34
C ASP A 43 2.78 22.73 -2.21
N ASN A 44 2.16 22.27 -3.30
CA ASN A 44 1.40 23.12 -4.23
C ASN A 44 -0.10 22.81 -4.30
N TYR A 45 -0.61 21.93 -3.42
CA TYR A 45 -2.02 21.55 -3.45
C TYR A 45 -2.90 22.58 -2.73
N GLN A 46 -3.27 23.65 -3.46
CA GLN A 46 -4.18 24.70 -2.97
C GLN A 46 -5.67 24.35 -3.12
N GLU A 47 -6.01 23.14 -3.55
CA GLU A 47 -7.40 22.72 -3.65
C GLU A 47 -7.97 22.36 -2.28
N ASN A 48 -9.22 22.76 -2.03
CA ASN A 48 -9.88 22.44 -0.79
C ASN A 48 -9.92 20.91 -0.62
N VAL A 49 -9.20 20.37 0.36
CA VAL A 49 -9.16 18.93 0.71
C VAL A 49 -10.54 18.42 1.16
N THR A 50 -11.57 19.26 1.20
CA THR A 50 -12.97 18.84 1.34
C THR A 50 -13.68 18.56 0.01
N SER A 51 -13.05 18.84 -1.13
CA SER A 51 -13.57 18.45 -2.45
C SER A 51 -13.16 17.02 -2.78
N GLU A 52 -14.03 16.29 -3.47
CA GLU A 52 -13.76 14.89 -3.87
C GLU A 52 -12.47 14.78 -4.69
N MET A 53 -12.24 15.72 -5.61
CA MET A 53 -11.03 15.78 -6.45
C MET A 53 -9.76 16.06 -5.64
N GLY A 54 -9.84 16.97 -4.65
CA GLY A 54 -8.70 17.27 -3.79
C GLY A 54 -8.31 16.09 -2.89
N VAL A 55 -9.29 15.32 -2.40
CA VAL A 55 -9.02 14.08 -1.64
C VAL A 55 -8.39 13.02 -2.53
N GLU A 56 -8.90 12.83 -3.75
CA GLU A 56 -8.36 11.84 -4.69
C GLU A 56 -6.88 12.09 -5.00
N ALA A 57 -6.51 13.35 -5.23
CA ALA A 57 -5.12 13.70 -5.51
C ALA A 57 -4.20 13.53 -4.30
N VAL A 58 -4.63 13.96 -3.10
CA VAL A 58 -3.89 13.71 -1.85
C VAL A 58 -3.65 12.21 -1.66
N CYS A 59 -4.66 11.39 -1.93
CA CYS A 59 -4.53 9.93 -1.82
C CYS A 59 -3.65 9.32 -2.91
N SER A 60 -3.60 9.91 -4.11
CA SER A 60 -2.65 9.50 -5.15
C SER A 60 -1.19 9.75 -4.73
N HIS A 61 -0.88 10.94 -4.17
CA HIS A 61 0.44 11.25 -3.65
C HIS A 61 0.82 10.34 -2.47
N TRP A 62 -0.13 10.06 -1.58
CA TRP A 62 0.06 9.14 -0.47
C TRP A 62 0.35 7.71 -0.92
N GLU A 63 -0.33 7.21 -1.95
CA GLU A 63 -0.08 5.87 -2.50
C GLU A 63 1.30 5.78 -3.18
N ALA A 64 1.73 6.85 -3.87
CA ALA A 64 3.06 6.94 -4.44
C ALA A 64 4.15 6.83 -3.36
N PHE A 65 3.96 7.51 -2.22
CA PHE A 65 4.82 7.37 -1.06
C PHE A 65 4.89 5.92 -0.53
N HIS A 66 3.76 5.24 -0.39
CA HIS A 66 3.74 3.83 0.06
C HIS A 66 4.56 2.93 -0.87
N THR A 67 4.40 3.11 -2.18
CA THR A 67 5.14 2.34 -3.18
C THR A 67 6.65 2.63 -3.11
N CYS A 68 7.05 3.89 -2.98
CA CYS A 68 8.45 4.31 -2.81
C CYS A 68 9.06 3.71 -1.54
N ALA A 69 8.40 3.90 -0.40
CA ALA A 69 8.86 3.43 0.90
C ALA A 69 9.02 1.90 0.92
N LEU A 70 8.03 1.15 0.43
CA LEU A 70 8.14 -0.31 0.36
C LEU A 70 9.28 -0.76 -0.55
N THR A 71 9.53 -0.04 -1.64
CA THR A 71 10.63 -0.34 -2.56
C THR A 71 11.99 -0.07 -1.93
N ALA A 72 12.16 1.08 -1.26
CA ALA A 72 13.39 1.44 -0.55
C ALA A 72 13.73 0.41 0.54
N LEU A 73 12.70 -0.10 1.22
CA LEU A 73 12.86 -1.03 2.34
C LEU A 73 12.93 -2.51 1.91
N SER A 74 12.56 -2.82 0.66
CA SER A 74 12.56 -4.20 0.15
C SER A 74 13.98 -4.78 0.03
N GLY A 75 14.18 -6.02 0.45
CA GLY A 75 15.44 -6.76 0.22
C GLY A 75 16.44 -6.78 1.37
N CYS A 76 16.12 -6.15 2.51
CA CYS A 76 16.94 -6.19 3.73
C CYS A 76 16.22 -7.00 4.82
N GLN A 77 16.74 -8.17 5.18
CA GLN A 77 16.05 -9.10 6.08
C GLN A 77 15.88 -8.55 7.51
N GLU A 78 16.90 -7.86 8.05
CA GLU A 78 16.87 -7.30 9.40
C GLU A 78 15.98 -6.04 9.48
N VAL A 79 16.05 -5.18 8.46
CA VAL A 79 15.26 -3.94 8.41
C VAL A 79 13.80 -4.21 8.03
N GLY A 80 13.55 -5.23 7.20
CA GLY A 80 12.20 -5.61 6.79
C GLY A 80 11.33 -6.06 7.97
N SER A 81 11.87 -6.79 8.94
CA SER A 81 11.11 -7.23 10.12
C SER A 81 10.77 -6.05 11.06
N MET A 82 11.71 -5.12 11.26
CA MET A 82 11.50 -3.90 12.02
C MET A 82 10.48 -2.98 11.33
N TRP A 83 10.59 -2.81 10.00
CA TRP A 83 9.64 -2.02 9.22
C TRP A 83 8.23 -2.57 9.30
N GLU A 84 8.03 -3.88 9.13
CA GLU A 84 6.69 -4.47 9.24
C GLU A 84 6.11 -4.27 10.64
N THR A 85 6.93 -4.40 11.69
CA THR A 85 6.50 -4.11 13.07
C THR A 85 6.08 -2.65 13.22
N LEU A 86 6.89 -1.70 12.74
CA LEU A 86 6.59 -0.27 12.77
C LEU A 86 5.34 0.07 11.94
N ARG A 87 5.13 -0.57 10.79
CA ARG A 87 3.93 -0.41 9.96
C ARG A 87 2.69 -0.90 10.68
N GLU A 88 2.79 -2.03 11.37
CA GLU A 88 1.71 -2.59 12.20
C GLU A 88 1.35 -1.67 13.35
N ASP A 89 2.35 -1.12 14.04
CA ASP A 89 2.15 -0.21 15.15
C ASP A 89 1.64 1.15 14.70
N SER A 90 2.14 1.68 13.59
CA SER A 90 1.62 2.91 12.98
C SER A 90 0.14 2.79 12.61
N ARG A 91 -0.34 1.61 12.17
CA ARG A 91 -1.78 1.40 11.90
C ARG A 91 -2.66 1.44 13.15
N LYS A 92 -2.08 1.17 14.33
CA LYS A 92 -2.80 1.27 15.61
C LYS A 92 -2.91 2.72 16.09
N ILE A 93 -2.02 3.59 15.63
CA ILE A 93 -2.02 5.01 15.96
C ILE A 93 -3.06 5.72 15.08
N ARG A 94 -4.27 5.88 15.60
CA ARG A 94 -5.35 6.64 14.96
C ARG A 94 -5.29 8.09 15.42
N PHE A 95 -4.69 8.95 14.61
CA PHE A 95 -4.92 10.40 14.71
C PHE A 95 -6.14 10.75 13.87
N GLN A 96 -7.17 11.35 14.46
CA GLN A 96 -8.33 11.81 13.70
C GLN A 96 -7.86 12.75 12.57
N GLY A 97 -8.27 12.45 11.34
CA GLY A 97 -7.89 13.22 10.15
C GLY A 97 -6.53 12.87 9.56
N SER A 98 -5.94 11.73 9.93
CA SER A 98 -4.71 11.23 9.30
C SER A 98 -4.91 10.78 7.86
N LEU A 99 -3.84 10.78 7.04
CA LEU A 99 -3.86 10.21 5.68
C LEU A 99 -4.21 8.71 5.67
N PHE A 100 -3.90 7.99 6.75
CA PHE A 100 -4.33 6.61 6.94
C PHE A 100 -5.85 6.48 7.02
N ASP A 101 -6.55 7.45 7.62
CA ASP A 101 -8.02 7.46 7.66
C ASP A 101 -8.61 8.00 6.36
N LEU A 102 -8.04 9.08 5.83
CA LEU A 102 -8.52 9.77 4.61
C LEU A 102 -8.45 8.85 3.38
N CYS A 103 -7.33 8.13 3.23
CA CYS A 103 -7.00 7.37 2.02
C CYS A 103 -7.10 5.85 2.19
N SER A 104 -7.66 5.36 3.30
CA SER A 104 -7.89 3.93 3.47
C SER A 104 -8.83 3.40 2.37
N PRO A 105 -8.61 2.19 1.82
CA PRO A 105 -9.52 1.59 0.83
C PRO A 105 -10.95 1.39 1.34
N SER A 106 -11.20 1.48 2.65
CA SER A 106 -12.56 1.52 3.24
C SER A 106 -13.22 2.92 3.22
N SER A 107 -12.47 3.96 2.88
CA SER A 107 -12.88 5.37 2.82
C SER A 107 -13.23 5.84 1.40
N ALA A 108 -12.79 5.10 0.38
CA ALA A 108 -13.34 5.26 -0.96
C ALA A 108 -14.86 5.09 -0.88
N PRO A 109 -15.68 5.93 -1.54
CA PRO A 109 -17.08 5.61 -1.69
C PRO A 109 -17.12 4.26 -2.40
N SER A 110 -17.36 3.20 -1.62
CA SER A 110 -17.63 1.88 -2.16
C SER A 110 -18.65 2.11 -3.25
N LEU A 111 -18.27 1.87 -4.51
CA LEU A 111 -19.19 1.83 -5.61
C LEU A 111 -20.23 0.80 -5.14
N ARG A 112 -21.37 1.30 -4.66
CA ARG A 112 -22.33 0.52 -3.89
C ARG A 112 -22.57 -0.72 -4.71
N SER A 113 -22.00 -1.84 -4.26
CA SER A 113 -22.19 -3.11 -4.96
C SER A 113 -23.70 -3.24 -5.10
N PRO A 114 -24.25 -3.48 -6.30
CA PRO A 114 -25.70 -3.54 -6.47
C PRO A 114 -26.30 -4.78 -5.80
N LEU A 115 -25.48 -5.61 -5.13
CA LEU A 115 -25.90 -6.79 -4.38
C LEU A 115 -27.09 -6.55 -3.43
N PRO A 116 -27.18 -5.45 -2.64
CA PRO A 116 -28.33 -5.19 -1.79
C PRO A 116 -29.62 -4.95 -2.58
N LEU A 117 -29.53 -4.37 -3.78
CA LEU A 117 -30.69 -4.13 -4.66
C LEU A 117 -31.15 -5.42 -5.36
N LEU A 118 -30.21 -6.30 -5.73
CA LEU A 118 -30.51 -7.61 -6.29
C LEU A 118 -31.21 -8.52 -5.26
N PHE A 119 -30.76 -8.49 -3.99
CA PHE A 119 -31.41 -9.22 -2.91
C PHE A 119 -32.84 -8.72 -2.64
N LEU A 120 -33.06 -7.40 -2.68
CA LEU A 120 -34.39 -6.81 -2.52
C LEU A 120 -35.31 -7.19 -3.70
N GLY A 121 -34.80 -7.16 -4.93
CA GLY A 121 -35.55 -7.55 -6.13
C GLY A 121 -35.99 -9.02 -6.10
N LEU A 122 -35.14 -9.92 -5.60
CA LEU A 122 -35.45 -11.35 -5.51
C LEU A 122 -36.55 -11.65 -4.46
N LEU A 123 -36.58 -10.90 -3.35
CA LEU A 123 -37.64 -11.00 -2.33
C LEU A 123 -39.00 -10.46 -2.82
N ILE A 124 -38.99 -9.47 -3.71
CA ILE A 124 -40.23 -8.86 -4.24
C ILE A 124 -40.81 -9.68 -5.39
N LEU A 125 -39.97 -10.29 -6.25
CA LEU A 125 -40.45 -11.16 -7.34
C LEU A 125 -40.66 -12.62 -6.91
N GLY A 126 -39.97 -13.10 -5.88
CA GLY A 126 -40.05 -14.48 -5.37
C GLY A 126 -41.08 -14.67 -4.25
N GLY A 127 -42.24 -14.04 -4.35
CA GLY A 127 -43.30 -14.10 -3.32
C GLY A 127 -43.64 -15.53 -2.87
N PRO A 128 -44.05 -15.72 -1.60
CA PRO A 128 -44.21 -17.04 -1.00
C PRO A 128 -45.34 -17.82 -1.69
N ILE A 129 -44.99 -18.98 -2.25
CA ILE A 129 -45.96 -19.95 -2.76
C ILE A 129 -46.74 -20.49 -1.55
N TRP A 130 -47.99 -20.08 -1.38
CA TRP A 130 -48.94 -20.77 -0.51
C TRP A 130 -49.99 -21.45 -1.40
N PRO A 131 -50.21 -22.78 -1.26
CA PRO A 131 -51.23 -23.47 -2.05
C PRO A 131 -52.61 -23.19 -1.44
N PRO A 132 -53.68 -23.08 -2.26
CA PRO A 132 -55.02 -22.93 -1.74
C PRO A 132 -55.54 -24.29 -1.24
N ILE A 133 -56.27 -24.24 -0.12
CA ILE A 133 -57.12 -25.32 0.42
C ILE A 133 -58.51 -25.18 -0.19
#